data_AF-A0A0X7K8G3-F1
#
_entry.id   AF-A0A0X7K8G3-F1
#
_cell.length_a   1.000
_cell.length_b   1.000
_cell.length_c   1.000
_cell.angle_alpha   90.00
_cell.angle_beta   90.00
_cell.angle_gamma   90.00
#
_symmetry.space_group_name_H-M   'P 1'
#
loop_
_entity.id
_entity.type
_entity.pdbx_description
1 polymer ?
#
loop_
_entity_poly.entity_id
_entity_poly.type
_entity_poly.pdbx_seq_one_letter_code
_entity_poly.pdbx_strand_id
1 'polypeptide(L)'
;MSEEKHEILGPSFQSLPGPAKTKIAEGHVKAAVSDLRGWKGIYELCVELRNFEISQLVQRNNFFMIFQGVLLAGVCQSAGQIPIVSFMICFAGLIVSILQAGMAAGAKYWQVHWELNTQKSEQVMMKVWTVHDRLQKQIDDNDVEIDSHLYSQLESRKLLIHLFQEDYNREGIRSSIQEGRMKRRFVNWLIMRRLSASRIPIYAGLFLSFVWFILLICTVRVPGVDWNVLSWITGFHSK
;
A
#
# COMPACT_ATOMS: atom_id res chain seq x y z
N MET A 1 -37.44 6.85 0.80
CA MET A 1 -37.09 7.12 2.20
C MET A 1 -36.59 8.54 2.24
N SER A 2 -37.40 9.46 2.75
CA SER A 2 -37.19 10.91 2.71
C SER A 2 -35.96 11.26 3.56
N GLU A 3 -34.88 11.77 2.95
CA GLU A 3 -33.83 12.46 3.71
C GLU A 3 -34.45 13.72 4.30
N GLU A 4 -34.79 13.63 5.59
CA GLU A 4 -35.20 14.77 6.41
C GLU A 4 -34.12 15.85 6.29
N LYS A 5 -34.46 17.01 5.70
CA LYS A 5 -33.57 18.17 5.61
C LYS A 5 -33.33 18.71 7.02
N HIS A 6 -32.46 18.07 7.78
CA HIS A 6 -31.96 18.64 9.03
C HIS A 6 -31.14 19.89 8.69
N GLU A 7 -31.66 21.07 9.05
CA GLU A 7 -30.89 22.31 9.02
C GLU A 7 -29.71 22.18 9.97
N ILE A 8 -28.48 22.38 9.45
CA ILE A 8 -27.24 22.23 10.23
C ILE A 8 -27.15 23.34 11.29
N LEU A 9 -27.68 24.53 10.96
CA LEU A 9 -27.70 25.71 11.81
C LEU A 9 -28.87 25.73 12.83
N GLY A 10 -29.78 24.75 12.74
CA GLY A 10 -30.93 24.58 13.64
C GLY A 10 -32.21 25.33 13.21
N PRO A 11 -33.40 24.86 13.66
CA PRO A 11 -34.71 25.30 13.16
C PRO A 11 -35.10 26.74 13.53
N SER A 12 -34.42 27.35 14.51
CA SER A 12 -34.66 28.72 14.95
C SER A 12 -33.65 29.73 14.39
N PHE A 13 -32.70 29.30 13.55
CA PHE A 13 -31.60 30.15 13.08
C PHE A 13 -32.08 31.44 12.40
N GLN A 14 -33.15 31.36 11.60
CA GLN A 14 -33.70 32.52 10.90
C GLN A 14 -34.31 33.58 11.83
N SER A 15 -34.80 33.17 13.00
CA SER A 15 -35.48 34.05 13.98
C SER A 15 -34.52 34.82 14.91
N LEU A 16 -33.22 34.53 14.84
CA LEU A 16 -32.22 35.12 15.73
C LEU A 16 -31.78 36.52 15.26
N PRO A 17 -31.35 37.41 16.17
CA PRO A 17 -30.74 38.68 15.79
C PRO A 17 -29.40 38.47 15.06
N GLY A 18 -29.07 39.36 14.12
CA GLY A 18 -27.85 39.30 13.28
C GLY A 18 -26.57 38.86 13.99
N PRO A 19 -26.15 39.49 15.11
CA PRO A 19 -24.92 39.09 15.83
C PRO A 19 -24.99 37.68 16.44
N ALA A 20 -26.18 37.19 16.79
CA ALA A 20 -26.36 35.82 17.27
C ALA A 20 -26.26 34.81 16.13
N LYS A 21 -26.75 35.15 14.92
CA LYS A 21 -26.59 34.32 13.71
C LYS A 21 -25.11 34.14 13.35
N THR A 22 -24.35 35.24 13.31
CA THR A 22 -22.89 35.20 13.05
C THR A 22 -22.17 34.31 14.05
N LYS A 23 -22.45 34.47 15.35
CA LYS A 23 -21.78 33.68 16.40
C LYS A 23 -22.06 32.17 16.29
N ILE A 24 -23.28 31.79 15.94
CA ILE A 24 -23.65 30.38 15.74
C ILE A 24 -22.99 29.83 14.48
N ALA A 25 -23.07 30.56 13.36
CA ALA A 25 -22.44 30.15 12.10
C ALA A 25 -20.92 29.98 12.25
N GLU A 26 -20.24 30.92 12.90
CA GLU A 26 -18.82 30.80 13.22
C GLU A 26 -18.51 29.58 14.10
N GLY A 27 -19.37 29.26 15.06
CA GLY A 27 -19.24 28.07 15.91
C GLY A 27 -19.28 26.78 15.10
N HIS A 28 -20.25 26.66 14.18
CA HIS A 28 -20.37 25.51 13.29
C HIS A 28 -19.18 25.42 12.31
N VAL A 29 -18.74 26.55 11.75
CA VAL A 29 -17.56 26.58 10.86
C VAL A 29 -16.29 26.19 11.63
N LYS A 30 -16.11 26.66 12.87
CA LYS A 30 -14.97 26.27 13.72
C LYS A 30 -14.98 24.77 14.03
N ALA A 31 -16.14 24.20 14.36
CA ALA A 31 -16.28 22.76 14.58
C ALA A 31 -15.94 21.95 13.32
N ALA A 32 -16.52 22.33 12.18
CA ALA A 32 -16.23 21.76 10.87
C ALA A 32 -14.73 21.79 10.51
N VAL A 33 -14.07 22.91 10.78
CA VAL A 33 -12.62 23.06 10.58
C VAL A 33 -11.82 22.14 11.48
N SER A 34 -12.22 22.00 12.74
CA SER A 34 -11.57 21.11 13.69
C SER A 34 -11.70 19.63 13.29
N ASP A 35 -12.91 19.20 12.93
CA ASP A 35 -13.19 17.81 12.54
C ASP A 35 -12.38 17.40 11.32
N LEU A 36 -12.35 18.26 10.30
CA LEU A 36 -11.55 18.01 9.09
C LEU A 36 -10.06 17.94 9.41
N ARG A 37 -9.55 18.81 10.29
CA ARG A 37 -8.15 18.77 10.71
C ARG A 37 -7.82 17.45 11.40
N GLY A 38 -8.73 16.93 12.21
CA GLY A 38 -8.63 15.60 12.82
C GLY A 38 -8.54 14.50 11.75
N TRP A 39 -9.47 14.47 10.80
CA TRP A 39 -9.48 13.48 9.72
C TRP A 39 -8.26 13.56 8.79
N LYS A 40 -7.78 14.77 8.49
CA LYS A 40 -6.54 14.97 7.75
C LYS A 40 -5.34 14.36 8.49
N GLY A 41 -5.26 14.55 9.81
CA GLY A 41 -4.21 13.93 10.63
C GLY A 41 -4.27 12.41 10.62
N ILE A 42 -5.46 11.82 10.70
CA ILE A 42 -5.65 10.36 10.61
C ILE A 42 -5.23 9.85 9.22
N TYR A 43 -5.62 10.56 8.16
CA TYR A 43 -5.22 10.20 6.79
C TYR A 43 -3.70 10.28 6.59
N GLU A 44 -3.07 11.35 7.06
CA GLU A 44 -1.61 11.55 7.00
C GLU A 44 -0.88 10.43 7.74
N LEU A 45 -1.33 10.09 8.95
CA LEU A 45 -0.81 8.95 9.72
C LEU A 45 -0.96 7.62 8.97
N CYS A 46 -2.11 7.37 8.33
CA CYS A 46 -2.31 6.15 7.56
C CYS A 46 -1.35 6.05 6.36
N VAL A 47 -1.12 7.17 5.65
CA VAL A 47 -0.16 7.24 4.54
C VAL A 47 1.27 7.03 5.03
N GLU A 48 1.64 7.64 6.16
CA GLU A 48 2.95 7.47 6.78
C GLU A 48 3.20 6.01 7.17
N LEU A 49 2.27 5.38 7.88
CA LEU A 49 2.36 3.98 8.29
C LEU A 49 2.45 3.03 7.09
N ARG A 50 1.70 3.31 6.01
CA ARG A 50 1.80 2.57 4.75
C ARG A 50 3.20 2.68 4.14
N ASN A 51 3.76 3.89 4.08
CA ASN A 51 5.10 4.12 3.52
C ASN A 51 6.19 3.49 4.39
N PHE A 52 6.04 3.57 5.71
CA PHE A 52 6.90 2.89 6.68
C PHE A 52 6.90 1.37 6.46
N GLU A 53 5.73 0.73 6.35
CA GLU A 53 5.64 -0.72 6.14
C GLU A 53 6.25 -1.15 4.81
N ILE A 54 6.05 -0.38 3.73
CA ILE A 54 6.71 -0.65 2.44
C ILE A 54 8.23 -0.59 2.58
N SER A 55 8.74 0.39 3.32
CA SER A 55 10.18 0.59 3.51
C SER A 55 10.80 -0.55 4.34
N GLN A 56 10.10 -0.96 5.40
CA GLN A 56 10.44 -2.13 6.21
C GLN A 56 10.40 -3.43 5.40
N LEU A 57 9.39 -3.61 4.54
CA LEU A 57 9.27 -4.77 3.66
C LEU A 57 10.50 -4.87 2.74
N VAL A 58 10.90 -3.77 2.11
CA VAL A 58 12.09 -3.73 1.24
C VAL A 58 13.34 -4.08 2.04
N GLN A 59 13.53 -3.48 3.22
CA GLN A 59 14.71 -3.75 4.05
C GLN A 59 14.78 -5.22 4.50
N ARG A 60 13.69 -5.77 5.04
CA ARG A 60 13.62 -7.18 5.48
C ARG A 60 13.78 -8.14 4.30
N ASN A 61 13.13 -7.88 3.17
CA ASN A 61 13.23 -8.75 2.00
C ASN A 61 14.65 -8.74 1.41
N ASN A 62 15.31 -7.59 1.35
CA ASN A 62 16.68 -7.49 0.87
C ASN A 62 17.65 -8.27 1.78
N PHE A 63 17.46 -8.22 3.10
CA PHE A 63 18.24 -9.03 4.04
C PHE A 63 18.14 -10.54 3.72
N PHE A 64 16.92 -11.06 3.57
CA PHE A 64 16.72 -12.47 3.23
C PHE A 64 17.36 -12.83 1.89
N MET A 65 17.18 -12.00 0.85
CA MET A 65 17.77 -12.23 -0.47
C MET A 65 19.31 -12.29 -0.44
N ILE A 66 19.96 -11.35 0.27
CA ILE A 66 21.42 -11.34 0.41
C ILE A 66 21.90 -12.56 1.18
N PHE A 67 21.24 -12.88 2.31
CA PHE A 67 21.59 -14.02 3.13
C PHE A 67 21.48 -15.35 2.36
N GLN A 68 20.40 -15.49 1.58
CA GLN A 68 20.20 -16.63 0.67
C GLN A 68 21.30 -16.72 -0.39
N GLY A 69 21.75 -15.59 -0.94
CA GLY A 69 22.88 -15.53 -1.86
C GLY A 69 24.20 -15.99 -1.22
N VAL A 70 24.46 -15.60 0.03
CA VAL A 70 25.64 -16.04 0.79
C VAL A 70 25.60 -17.54 1.07
N LEU A 71 24.45 -18.08 1.49
CA LEU A 71 24.29 -19.52 1.70
C LEU A 71 24.54 -20.30 0.40
N LEU A 72 23.99 -19.83 -0.73
CA LEU A 72 24.18 -20.47 -2.03
C LEU A 72 25.66 -20.46 -2.45
N ALA A 73 26.35 -19.33 -2.28
CA ALA A 73 27.79 -19.25 -2.52
C ALA A 73 28.58 -20.22 -1.63
N GLY A 74 28.18 -20.35 -0.36
CA GLY A 74 28.75 -21.30 0.58
C GLY A 74 28.59 -22.76 0.13
N VAL A 75 27.42 -23.14 -0.40
CA VAL A 75 27.23 -24.49 -0.99
C VAL A 75 28.11 -24.69 -2.21
N CYS A 76 28.16 -23.73 -3.13
CA CYS A 76 29.01 -23.82 -4.32
C CYS A 76 30.50 -23.96 -3.97
N GLN A 77 30.96 -23.31 -2.91
CA GLN A 77 32.35 -23.41 -2.44
C GLN A 77 32.61 -24.71 -1.65
N SER A 78 31.64 -25.18 -0.87
CA SER A 78 31.75 -26.38 -0.02
C SER A 78 31.55 -27.69 -0.79
N ALA A 79 31.08 -27.61 -2.04
CA ALA A 79 30.81 -28.76 -2.91
C ALA A 79 32.02 -29.72 -2.95
N GLY A 80 31.85 -30.91 -2.37
CA GLY A 80 32.83 -31.99 -2.39
C GLY A 80 33.80 -32.06 -1.19
N GLN A 81 33.80 -31.11 -0.25
CA GLN A 81 34.72 -31.14 0.90
C GLN A 81 34.14 -31.86 2.13
N ILE A 82 32.97 -31.43 2.62
CA ILE A 82 32.33 -32.02 3.82
C ILE A 82 30.81 -32.11 3.59
N PRO A 83 30.26 -33.31 3.33
CA PRO A 83 28.83 -33.50 3.01
C PRO A 83 27.88 -32.97 4.08
N ILE A 84 28.23 -33.09 5.35
CA ILE A 84 27.43 -32.61 6.49
C ILE A 84 27.28 -31.08 6.43
N VAL A 85 28.33 -30.34 6.06
CA VAL A 85 28.30 -28.88 5.96
C VAL A 85 27.35 -28.45 4.84
N SER A 86 27.44 -29.11 3.67
CA SER A 86 26.53 -28.85 2.55
C SER A 86 25.07 -29.13 2.91
N PHE A 87 24.79 -30.25 3.61
CA PHE A 87 23.44 -30.56 4.10
C PHE A 87 22.90 -29.48 5.05
N MET A 88 23.69 -29.06 6.04
CA MET A 88 23.28 -28.05 7.02
C MET A 88 23.02 -26.69 6.38
N ILE A 89 23.84 -26.27 5.41
CA ILE A 89 23.63 -25.02 4.66
C ILE A 89 22.35 -25.10 3.83
N CYS A 90 22.10 -26.23 3.14
CA CYS A 90 20.87 -26.43 2.37
C CYS A 90 19.61 -26.40 3.26
N PHE A 91 19.69 -27.02 4.44
CA PHE A 91 18.61 -27.02 5.42
C PHE A 91 18.34 -25.61 5.97
N ALA A 92 19.41 -24.87 6.31
CA ALA A 92 19.29 -23.47 6.71
C ALA A 92 18.68 -22.60 5.59
N GLY A 93 19.09 -22.81 4.33
CA GLY A 93 18.53 -22.13 3.17
C GLY A 93 17.03 -22.38 2.99
N LEU A 94 16.60 -23.63 3.21
CA LEU A 94 15.18 -24.01 3.18
C LEU A 94 14.37 -23.30 4.27
N ILE A 95 14.85 -23.30 5.51
CA ILE A 95 14.16 -22.61 6.61
C ILE A 95 14.07 -21.11 6.33
N VAL A 96 15.17 -20.48 5.94
CA VAL A 96 15.25 -19.05 5.73
C VAL A 96 14.34 -18.59 4.57
N SER A 97 14.20 -19.40 3.51
CA SER A 97 13.30 -19.09 2.39
C SER A 97 11.82 -19.22 2.75
N ILE A 98 11.46 -20.16 3.64
CA ILE A 98 10.11 -20.24 4.22
C ILE A 98 9.83 -19.02 5.10
N LEU A 99 10.78 -18.63 5.95
CA LEU A 99 10.67 -17.43 6.79
C LEU A 99 10.54 -16.15 5.95
N GLN A 100 11.26 -16.05 4.83
CA GLN A 100 11.13 -14.95 3.88
C GLN A 100 9.71 -14.87 3.31
N ALA A 101 9.14 -16.00 2.86
CA ALA A 101 7.78 -16.05 2.33
C ALA A 101 6.74 -15.66 3.41
N GLY A 102 6.90 -16.15 4.64
CA GLY A 102 6.03 -15.81 5.77
C GLY A 102 6.08 -14.32 6.13
N MET A 103 7.28 -13.74 6.21
CA MET A 103 7.47 -12.31 6.45
C MET A 103 6.80 -11.46 5.37
N ALA A 104 6.96 -11.82 4.11
CA ALA A 104 6.35 -11.11 2.99
C ALA A 104 4.82 -11.22 2.98
N ALA A 105 4.27 -12.38 3.35
CA ALA A 105 2.82 -12.58 3.51
C ALA A 105 2.25 -11.71 4.64
N GLY A 106 2.93 -11.65 5.79
CA GLY A 106 2.56 -10.77 6.90
C GLY A 106 2.58 -9.29 6.51
N ALA A 107 3.61 -8.86 5.78
CA ALA A 107 3.69 -7.49 5.28
C ALA A 107 2.58 -7.17 4.27
N LYS A 108 2.15 -8.14 3.44
CA LYS A 108 1.00 -7.95 2.54
C LYS A 108 -0.30 -7.72 3.33
N TYR A 109 -0.51 -8.46 4.42
CA TYR A 109 -1.68 -8.27 5.28
C TYR A 109 -1.73 -6.85 5.83
N TRP A 110 -0.64 -6.37 6.42
CA TRP A 110 -0.56 -5.01 6.97
C TRP A 110 -0.69 -3.94 5.89
N GLN A 111 -0.10 -4.15 4.71
CA GLN A 111 -0.30 -3.23 3.59
C GLN A 111 -1.78 -3.09 3.20
N VAL A 112 -2.51 -4.22 3.08
CA VAL A 112 -3.94 -4.21 2.77
C VAL A 112 -4.75 -3.58 3.91
N HIS A 113 -4.37 -3.85 5.16
CA HIS A 113 -5.01 -3.24 6.33
C HIS A 113 -4.94 -1.71 6.28
N TRP A 114 -3.76 -1.14 6.02
CA TRP A 114 -3.58 0.31 5.91
C TRP A 114 -4.21 0.90 4.65
N GLU A 115 -4.21 0.18 3.51
CA GLU A 115 -4.95 0.58 2.31
C GLU A 115 -6.45 0.74 2.61
N LEU A 116 -7.05 -0.24 3.30
CA LEU A 116 -8.47 -0.18 3.70
C LEU A 116 -8.76 0.94 4.71
N ASN A 117 -7.87 1.17 5.69
CA ASN A 117 -8.05 2.26 6.65
C ASN A 117 -7.89 3.64 5.99
N THR A 118 -6.97 3.76 5.03
CA THR A 118 -6.79 4.99 4.25
C THR A 118 -8.06 5.28 3.46
N GLN A 119 -8.58 4.30 2.71
CA GLN A 119 -9.85 4.43 1.97
C GLN A 119 -11.03 4.80 2.87
N LYS A 120 -11.13 4.20 4.07
CA LYS A 120 -12.18 4.56 5.04
C LYS A 120 -12.05 6.02 5.47
N SER A 121 -10.85 6.48 5.79
CA SER A 121 -10.59 7.88 6.14
C SER A 121 -10.93 8.84 4.99
N GLU A 122 -10.60 8.48 3.75
CA GLU A 122 -10.96 9.24 2.56
C GLU A 122 -12.49 9.34 2.41
N GLN A 123 -13.21 8.23 2.56
CA GLN A 123 -14.67 8.21 2.49
C GLN A 123 -15.33 9.04 3.59
N VAL A 124 -14.82 8.98 4.82
CA VAL A 124 -15.35 9.79 5.92
C VAL A 124 -15.07 11.27 5.67
N MET A 125 -13.88 11.61 5.20
CA MET A 125 -13.54 12.99 4.85
C MET A 125 -14.42 13.54 3.72
N MET A 126 -14.78 12.71 2.74
CA MET A 126 -15.78 13.06 1.71
C MET A 126 -17.17 13.29 2.31
N LYS A 127 -17.63 12.46 3.25
CA LYS A 127 -18.92 12.65 3.94
C LYS A 127 -18.93 13.94 4.76
N VAL A 128 -17.90 14.17 5.57
CA VAL A 128 -17.72 15.41 6.35
C VAL A 128 -17.76 16.62 5.43
N TRP A 129 -17.12 16.54 4.26
CA TRP A 129 -17.18 17.60 3.26
C TRP A 129 -18.61 17.88 2.75
N THR A 130 -19.43 16.87 2.46
CA THR A 130 -20.82 17.12 2.01
C THR A 130 -21.69 17.84 3.05
N VAL A 131 -21.36 17.70 4.33
CA VAL A 131 -21.99 18.46 5.42
C VAL A 131 -21.49 19.90 5.41
N HIS A 132 -20.18 20.11 5.21
CA HIS A 132 -19.59 21.44 5.13
C HIS A 132 -20.06 22.23 3.90
N ASP A 133 -20.22 21.59 2.74
CA ASP A 133 -20.78 22.23 1.52
C ASP A 133 -22.22 22.70 1.75
N ARG A 134 -23.02 21.91 2.48
CA ARG A 134 -24.37 22.31 2.89
C ARG A 134 -24.32 23.48 3.88
N LEU A 135 -23.42 23.45 4.85
CA LEU A 135 -23.22 24.55 5.80
C LEU A 135 -22.84 25.84 5.07
N GLN A 136 -21.92 25.77 4.11
CA GLN A 136 -21.51 26.91 3.30
C GLN A 136 -22.69 27.49 2.51
N LYS A 137 -23.46 26.65 1.81
CA LYS A 137 -24.67 27.10 1.11
C LYS A 137 -25.68 27.76 2.04
N GLN A 138 -25.91 27.22 3.23
CA GLN A 138 -26.83 27.84 4.19
C GLN A 138 -26.31 29.20 4.70
N ILE A 139 -24.99 29.37 4.85
CA ILE A 139 -24.40 30.65 5.23
C ILE A 139 -24.59 31.68 4.10
N ASP A 140 -24.27 31.28 2.87
CA ASP A 140 -24.39 32.12 1.68
C ASP A 140 -25.87 32.52 1.42
N ASP A 141 -26.81 31.58 1.58
CA ASP A 141 -28.26 31.82 1.40
C ASP A 141 -28.86 32.74 2.48
N ASN A 142 -28.26 32.79 3.68
CA ASN A 142 -28.73 33.63 4.79
C ASN A 142 -27.99 34.98 4.91
N ASP A 143 -27.10 35.31 3.97
CA ASP A 143 -26.31 36.55 3.91
C ASP A 143 -25.61 36.87 5.25
N VAL A 144 -24.99 35.86 5.86
CA VAL A 144 -24.31 36.00 7.15
C VAL A 144 -22.88 36.47 6.93
N GLU A 145 -22.53 37.67 7.40
CA GLU A 145 -21.14 38.11 7.44
C GLU A 145 -20.33 37.24 8.43
N ILE A 146 -19.41 36.46 7.88
CA ILE A 146 -18.44 35.62 8.62
C ILE A 146 -17.04 36.18 8.41
N ASP A 147 -16.18 36.01 9.41
CA ASP A 147 -14.75 36.28 9.31
C ASP A 147 -14.11 35.69 8.03
N SER A 148 -13.46 36.56 7.25
CA SER A 148 -12.86 36.25 5.95
C SER A 148 -11.77 35.17 6.02
N HIS A 149 -11.02 35.09 7.13
CA HIS A 149 -10.01 34.06 7.34
C HIS A 149 -10.66 32.70 7.60
N LEU A 150 -11.76 32.65 8.34
CA LEU A 150 -12.53 31.42 8.54
C LEU A 150 -13.16 30.92 7.24
N TYR A 151 -13.68 31.83 6.42
CA TYR A 151 -14.32 31.50 5.13
C TYR A 151 -13.32 30.98 4.10
N SER A 152 -12.16 31.64 3.95
CA SER A 152 -11.10 31.19 3.04
C SER A 152 -10.53 29.81 3.42
N GLN A 153 -10.46 29.50 4.72
CA GLN A 153 -10.11 28.16 5.18
C GLN A 153 -11.14 27.12 4.74
N LEU A 154 -12.43 27.46 4.69
CA LEU A 154 -13.49 26.58 4.21
C LEU A 154 -13.39 26.35 2.69
N GLU A 155 -13.16 27.43 1.93
CA GLU A 155 -13.17 27.43 0.47
C GLU A 155 -11.96 26.73 -0.18
N SER A 156 -10.76 26.95 0.34
CA SER A 156 -9.50 26.34 -0.13
C SER A 156 -9.51 24.80 -0.14
N ARG A 157 -10.53 24.19 0.48
CA ARG A 157 -10.71 22.74 0.62
C ARG A 157 -11.47 22.08 -0.52
N LYS A 158 -12.11 22.86 -1.40
CA LYS A 158 -12.80 22.34 -2.60
C LYS A 158 -11.84 21.63 -3.55
N LEU A 159 -10.59 22.10 -3.60
CA LEU A 159 -9.52 21.49 -4.38
C LEU A 159 -9.04 20.15 -3.81
N LEU A 160 -9.27 19.80 -2.55
CA LEU A 160 -8.80 18.51 -2.01
C LEU A 160 -9.63 17.32 -2.49
N ILE A 161 -10.87 17.54 -2.92
CA ILE A 161 -11.85 16.49 -3.27
C ILE A 161 -11.44 15.68 -4.50
N HIS A 162 -10.89 16.34 -5.53
CA HIS A 162 -10.50 15.66 -6.76
C HIS A 162 -9.34 14.68 -6.54
N LEU A 163 -8.56 14.85 -5.45
CA LEU A 163 -7.51 13.92 -5.06
C LEU A 163 -8.05 12.62 -4.43
N PHE A 164 -9.26 12.66 -3.85
CA PHE A 164 -9.85 11.53 -3.11
C PHE A 164 -10.90 10.75 -3.90
N GLN A 165 -11.21 11.16 -5.13
CA GLN A 165 -12.04 10.35 -6.03
C GLN A 165 -11.20 9.19 -6.58
N GLU A 166 -11.56 7.95 -6.19
CA GLU A 166 -10.97 6.74 -6.74
C GLU A 166 -11.01 6.78 -8.28
N ASP A 167 -9.90 6.40 -8.91
CA ASP A 167 -9.75 6.23 -10.36
C ASP A 167 -9.94 7.48 -11.26
N TYR A 168 -10.07 8.71 -10.74
CA TYR A 168 -10.18 9.94 -11.58
C TYR A 168 -9.04 10.06 -12.61
N ASN A 169 -7.81 9.76 -12.19
CA ASN A 169 -6.63 9.84 -13.06
C ASN A 169 -6.37 8.58 -13.89
N ARG A 170 -7.20 7.53 -13.80
CA ARG A 170 -6.92 6.24 -14.43
C ARG A 170 -6.85 6.34 -15.95
N GLU A 171 -7.73 7.14 -16.55
CA GLU A 171 -7.77 7.38 -17.98
C GLU A 171 -6.62 8.28 -18.45
N GLY A 172 -6.27 9.31 -17.68
CA GLY A 172 -5.09 10.16 -17.94
C GLY A 172 -3.75 9.42 -17.79
N ILE A 173 -3.66 8.48 -16.85
CA ILE A 173 -2.49 7.60 -16.71
C ILE A 173 -2.42 6.62 -17.89
N ARG A 174 -3.58 6.09 -18.32
CA ARG A 174 -3.64 5.17 -19.46
C ARG A 174 -3.21 5.85 -20.76
N SER A 175 -3.67 7.07 -21.02
CA SER A 175 -3.30 7.83 -22.22
C SER A 175 -1.81 8.20 -22.22
N SER A 176 -1.29 8.72 -21.10
CA SER A 176 0.15 9.08 -20.98
C SER A 176 1.10 7.88 -21.09
N ILE A 177 0.71 6.69 -20.60
CA ILE A 177 1.50 5.46 -20.78
C ILE A 177 1.42 4.94 -22.24
N GLN A 178 0.29 5.14 -22.92
CA GLN A 178 0.08 4.69 -24.30
C GLN A 178 0.77 5.58 -25.34
N GLU A 179 0.99 6.87 -25.06
CA GLU A 179 1.76 7.79 -25.91
C GLU A 179 3.25 7.40 -26.03
N GLY A 180 3.77 6.58 -25.11
CA GLY A 180 5.13 6.05 -25.17
C GLY A 180 5.28 4.83 -26.09
N ARG A 181 5.87 5.04 -27.28
CA ARG A 181 6.38 4.06 -28.29
C ARG A 181 5.95 2.57 -28.12
N MET A 182 5.38 2.03 -29.20
CA MET A 182 4.85 0.66 -29.39
C MET A 182 5.72 -0.53 -28.89
N LYS A 183 7.05 -0.38 -28.75
CA LYS A 183 7.95 -1.42 -28.20
C LYS A 183 7.79 -1.67 -26.69
N ARG A 184 7.03 -0.83 -25.96
CA ARG A 184 6.80 -0.99 -24.51
C ARG A 184 5.53 -1.75 -24.16
N ARG A 185 4.80 -2.38 -25.11
CA ARG A 185 3.53 -3.07 -24.82
C ARG A 185 3.61 -4.08 -23.66
N PHE A 186 4.69 -4.85 -23.56
CA PHE A 186 4.88 -5.80 -22.45
C PHE A 186 5.17 -5.09 -21.11
N VAL A 187 6.01 -4.07 -21.12
CA VAL A 187 6.37 -3.28 -19.92
C VAL A 187 5.16 -2.47 -19.45
N ASN A 188 4.44 -1.83 -20.37
CA ASN A 188 3.19 -1.12 -20.10
C ASN A 188 2.12 -2.08 -19.57
N TRP A 189 2.05 -3.30 -20.09
CA TRP A 189 1.17 -4.33 -19.56
C TRP A 189 1.55 -4.75 -18.13
N LEU A 190 2.85 -4.89 -17.83
CA LEU A 190 3.34 -5.17 -16.46
C LEU A 190 3.04 -4.01 -15.49
N ILE A 191 3.23 -2.77 -15.92
CA ILE A 191 2.91 -1.56 -15.13
C ILE A 191 1.40 -1.53 -14.84
N MET A 192 0.57 -1.76 -15.86
CA MET A 192 -0.89 -1.78 -15.72
C MET A 192 -1.40 -2.94 -14.86
N ARG A 193 -0.65 -4.04 -14.77
CA ARG A 193 -0.95 -5.17 -13.89
C ARG A 193 -0.80 -4.86 -12.40
N ARG A 194 -0.29 -3.66 -12.04
CA ARG A 194 -0.06 -3.19 -10.67
C ARG A 194 0.56 -4.30 -9.82
N LEU A 195 1.70 -4.83 -10.28
CA LEU A 195 2.43 -5.86 -9.55
C LEU A 195 2.70 -5.35 -8.12
N SER A 196 2.01 -5.94 -7.15
CA SER A 196 2.12 -5.54 -5.75
C SER A 196 3.54 -5.77 -5.30
N ALA A 197 4.23 -4.71 -4.84
CA ALA A 197 5.60 -4.77 -4.32
C ALA A 197 5.78 -5.87 -3.24
N SER A 198 4.70 -6.20 -2.54
CA SER A 198 4.62 -7.25 -1.52
C SER A 198 4.42 -8.68 -2.02
N ARG A 199 3.91 -8.91 -3.25
CA ARG A 199 3.65 -10.27 -3.76
C ARG A 199 4.91 -10.93 -4.33
N ILE A 200 5.78 -10.14 -4.94
CA ILE A 200 7.02 -10.63 -5.58
C ILE A 200 7.93 -11.34 -4.55
N PRO A 201 8.20 -10.77 -3.36
CA PRO A 201 8.94 -11.45 -2.29
C PRO A 201 8.36 -12.81 -1.87
N ILE A 202 7.03 -12.95 -1.83
CA ILE A 202 6.37 -14.21 -1.44
C ILE A 202 6.72 -15.29 -2.48
N TYR A 203 6.55 -14.98 -3.76
CA TYR A 203 6.88 -15.92 -4.84
C TYR A 203 8.37 -16.25 -4.87
N ALA A 204 9.24 -15.27 -4.63
CA ALA A 204 10.68 -15.47 -4.56
C ALA A 204 11.06 -16.42 -3.41
N GLY A 205 10.51 -16.21 -2.20
CA GLY A 205 10.74 -17.08 -1.05
C GLY A 205 10.25 -18.52 -1.29
N LEU A 206 9.05 -18.69 -1.87
CA LEU A 206 8.52 -20.01 -2.22
C LEU A 206 9.36 -20.73 -3.30
N PHE A 207 9.80 -19.99 -4.31
CA PHE A 207 10.66 -20.53 -5.36
C PHE A 207 12.02 -20.95 -4.80
N LEU A 208 12.65 -20.11 -3.97
CA LEU A 208 13.92 -20.45 -3.31
C LEU A 208 13.76 -21.65 -2.36
N SER A 209 12.63 -21.75 -1.65
CA SER A 209 12.31 -22.90 -0.80
C SER A 209 12.27 -24.19 -1.62
N PHE A 210 11.65 -24.16 -2.80
CA PHE A 210 11.66 -25.30 -3.72
C PHE A 210 13.07 -25.66 -4.20
N VAL A 211 13.89 -24.67 -4.56
CA VAL A 211 15.29 -24.89 -4.97
C VAL A 211 16.11 -25.50 -3.84
N TRP A 212 16.02 -24.95 -2.63
CA TRP A 212 16.72 -25.47 -1.45
C TRP A 212 16.27 -26.87 -1.07
N PHE A 213 14.97 -27.16 -1.23
CA PHE A 213 14.44 -28.50 -1.00
C PHE A 213 15.05 -29.53 -1.96
N ILE A 214 15.14 -29.18 -3.26
CA ILE A 214 15.82 -30.04 -4.25
C ILE A 214 17.29 -30.23 -3.88
N LEU A 215 18.01 -29.14 -3.58
CA LEU A 215 19.42 -29.23 -3.18
C LEU A 215 19.61 -30.08 -1.91
N LEU A 216 18.72 -29.96 -0.94
CA LEU A 216 18.74 -30.77 0.28
C LEU A 216 18.56 -32.26 -0.04
N ILE A 217 17.61 -32.63 -0.90
CA ILE A 217 17.44 -34.02 -1.35
C ILE A 217 18.71 -34.52 -2.05
N CYS A 218 19.31 -33.70 -2.93
CA CYS A 218 20.56 -34.06 -3.62
C CYS A 218 21.75 -34.25 -2.67
N THR A 219 21.74 -33.63 -1.48
CA THR A 219 22.79 -33.85 -0.47
C THR A 219 22.61 -35.16 0.31
N VAL A 220 21.42 -35.76 0.31
CA VAL A 220 21.16 -37.05 0.97
C VAL A 220 21.39 -38.18 -0.03
N ARG A 221 22.47 -38.94 0.16
CA ARG A 221 22.71 -40.16 -0.62
C ARG A 221 21.82 -41.29 -0.09
N VAL A 222 20.67 -41.51 -0.72
CA VAL A 222 19.82 -42.67 -0.44
C VAL A 222 20.37 -43.87 -1.22
N PRO A 223 20.76 -44.98 -0.55
CA PRO A 223 21.24 -46.18 -1.25
C PRO A 223 20.14 -46.70 -2.19
N GLY A 224 20.43 -46.75 -3.50
CA GLY A 224 19.50 -47.24 -4.53
C GLY A 224 18.75 -46.16 -5.31
N VAL A 225 18.91 -44.87 -4.98
CA VAL A 225 18.35 -43.75 -5.75
C VAL A 225 19.48 -42.78 -6.10
N ASP A 226 20.38 -43.19 -6.99
CA ASP A 226 21.34 -42.25 -7.60
C ASP A 226 20.56 -41.39 -8.59
N TRP A 227 20.12 -40.21 -8.15
CA TRP A 227 19.57 -39.17 -9.03
C TRP A 227 20.70 -38.68 -9.92
N ASN A 228 20.94 -39.40 -11.02
CA ASN A 228 21.82 -38.92 -12.08
C ASN A 228 21.24 -37.60 -12.58
N VAL A 229 22.04 -36.55 -12.56
CA VAL A 229 21.71 -35.29 -13.22
C VAL A 229 21.39 -35.62 -14.68
N LEU A 230 20.23 -35.16 -15.17
CA LEU A 230 19.85 -35.32 -16.57
C LEU A 230 21.03 -34.87 -17.45
N SER A 231 21.44 -35.70 -18.39
CA SER A 231 22.64 -35.51 -19.22
C SER A 231 22.69 -34.20 -20.01
N TRP A 232 21.57 -33.46 -20.08
CA TRP A 232 21.51 -32.12 -20.69
C TRP A 232 21.85 -30.96 -19.71
N ILE A 233 21.83 -31.20 -18.39
CA ILE A 233 22.14 -30.21 -17.32
C ILE A 233 23.61 -30.32 -16.87
N THR A 234 24.33 -31.37 -17.25
CA THR A 234 25.79 -31.44 -17.07
C THR A 234 26.45 -30.47 -18.05
N GLY A 235 26.57 -29.21 -17.62
CA GLY A 235 27.30 -28.18 -18.34
C GLY A 235 28.72 -28.65 -18.67
N PHE A 236 29.07 -28.44 -19.94
CA PHE A 236 30.35 -28.76 -20.59
C PHE A 236 30.61 -30.26 -20.81
N HIS A 237 30.26 -30.74 -22.00
CA HIS A 237 30.95 -31.88 -22.61
C HIS A 237 32.45 -31.56 -22.61
N SER A 238 33.25 -32.32 -21.86
CA SER A 238 34.68 -32.40 -22.14
C SER A 238 34.84 -32.89 -23.57
N LYS A 239 35.47 -32.08 -24.41
CA LYS A 239 36.15 -32.59 -25.60
C LYS A 239 37.40 -33.34 -25.17
#